data_AF-A0AAV1Z4F5-F1
#
_entry.id   AF-A0AAV1Z4F5-F1
#
_cell.length_a   1.000
_cell.length_b   1.000
_cell.length_c   1.000
_cell.angle_alpha   90.00
_cell.angle_beta   90.00
_cell.angle_gamma   90.00
#
_symmetry.space_group_name_H-M   'P 1'
#
loop_
_entity.id
_entity.type
_entity.pdbx_description
1 polymer ?
#
loop_
_entity_poly.entity_id
_entity_poly.type
_entity_poly.pdbx_seq_one_letter_code
_entity_poly.pdbx_strand_id
1 'polypeptide(L)'
;MFDDMPSLHELKLDNNRLRYFKIELVKPIWNQLTELWLDGNNALCYPFCWSVVKEHRPLFLDSSKCRTSKSIRLDEFYSHCK
;
A
#
# COMPACT_ATOMS: atom_id res chain seq x y z
N MET A 1 1.81 -13.62 -7.26
CA MET A 1 2.79 -13.31 -6.21
C MET A 1 3.97 -12.65 -6.92
N PHE A 2 4.60 -11.63 -6.34
CA PHE A 2 5.69 -10.89 -7.02
C PHE A 2 7.08 -11.51 -6.81
N ASP A 3 7.13 -12.74 -6.33
CA ASP A 3 8.33 -13.49 -5.92
C ASP A 3 9.33 -13.70 -7.06
N ASP A 4 8.83 -13.88 -8.28
CA ASP A 4 9.66 -14.06 -9.47
C ASP A 4 10.13 -12.71 -10.08
N MET A 5 9.91 -11.60 -9.37
CA MET A 5 10.30 -10.24 -9.80
C MET A 5 11.21 -9.56 -8.76
N PRO A 6 12.40 -10.11 -8.46
CA PRO A 6 13.31 -9.61 -7.44
C PRO A 6 13.96 -8.25 -7.79
N SER A 7 13.72 -7.72 -8.99
CA SER A 7 14.18 -6.40 -9.42
C SER A 7 13.03 -5.40 -9.59
N LEU A 8 11.82 -5.72 -9.09
CA LEU A 8 10.69 -4.81 -9.15
C LEU A 8 10.88 -3.66 -8.15
N HIS A 9 11.16 -2.47 -8.68
CA HIS A 9 11.33 -1.24 -7.90
C HIS A 9 10.09 -0.33 -7.95
N GLU A 10 9.36 -0.35 -9.05
CA GLU A 10 8.13 0.44 -9.21
C GLU A 10 6.93 -0.48 -9.39
N LEU A 11 5.89 -0.29 -8.58
CA LEU A 11 4.61 -0.98 -8.74
C LEU A 11 3.47 0.03 -8.84
N LYS A 12 2.89 0.13 -10.04
CA LYS A 12 1.79 1.06 -10.36
C LYS A 12 0.47 0.30 -10.44
N LEU A 13 -0.42 0.56 -9.48
CA LEU A 13 -1.73 -0.08 -9.35
C LEU A 13 -2.85 0.96 -9.15
N ASP A 14 -2.55 2.23 -9.35
CA ASP A 14 -3.49 3.34 -9.23
C ASP A 14 -4.64 3.25 -10.26
N ASN A 15 -5.73 3.96 -10.00
CA ASN A 15 -6.90 4.07 -10.89
C ASN A 15 -7.56 2.72 -11.24
N ASN A 16 -7.52 1.78 -10.30
CA ASN A 16 -8.13 0.46 -10.44
C ASN A 16 -9.34 0.30 -9.50
N ARG A 17 -9.81 -0.94 -9.34
CA ARG A 17 -10.94 -1.30 -8.46
C ARG A 17 -10.50 -2.12 -7.24
N LEU A 18 -9.26 -1.95 -6.79
CA LEU A 18 -8.73 -2.68 -5.65
C LEU A 18 -9.52 -2.32 -4.40
N ARG A 19 -10.01 -3.34 -3.70
CA ARG A 19 -10.68 -3.21 -2.39
C ARG A 19 -9.76 -3.57 -1.23
N TYR A 20 -8.77 -4.41 -1.49
CA TYR A 20 -7.82 -4.92 -0.53
C TYR A 20 -6.44 -5.05 -1.19
N PHE A 21 -5.41 -4.83 -0.39
CA PHE A 21 -4.02 -5.01 -0.78
C PHE A 21 -3.37 -5.90 0.28
N LYS A 22 -3.14 -7.17 -0.10
CA LYS A 22 -2.64 -8.20 0.81
C LYS A 22 -1.13 -8.13 0.93
N ILE A 23 -0.61 -8.11 2.16
CA ILE A 23 0.84 -8.06 2.42
C ILE A 23 1.57 -9.22 1.75
N GLU A 24 0.97 -10.40 1.68
CA GLU A 24 1.58 -11.59 1.11
C GLU A 24 1.95 -11.42 -0.36
N LEU A 25 1.26 -10.54 -1.09
CA LEU A 25 1.56 -10.27 -2.49
C LEU A 25 2.88 -9.52 -2.66
N VAL A 26 3.17 -8.58 -1.75
CA VAL A 26 4.31 -7.65 -1.86
C VAL A 26 5.42 -7.89 -0.85
N LYS A 27 5.22 -8.74 0.16
CA LYS A 27 6.24 -9.07 1.17
C LYS A 27 7.60 -9.45 0.55
N PRO A 28 7.67 -10.27 -0.52
CA PRO A 28 8.95 -10.67 -1.13
C PRO A 28 9.71 -9.50 -1.75
N ILE A 29 8.99 -8.47 -2.18
CA ILE A 29 9.54 -7.32 -2.89
C ILE A 29 9.44 -6.00 -2.10
N TRP A 30 8.99 -6.02 -0.84
CA TRP A 30 8.68 -4.79 -0.12
C TRP A 30 9.90 -3.89 0.02
N ASN A 31 11.03 -4.49 0.42
CA ASN A 31 12.27 -3.76 0.69
C ASN A 31 12.99 -3.25 -0.57
N GLN A 32 12.59 -3.71 -1.76
CA GLN A 32 13.14 -3.26 -3.05
C GLN A 32 12.24 -2.23 -3.74
N LEU A 33 10.94 -2.16 -3.39
CA LEU A 33 10.00 -1.22 -3.98
C LEU A 33 10.35 0.22 -3.57
N THR A 34 10.78 1.05 -4.51
CA THR A 34 10.97 2.49 -4.30
C THR A 34 9.67 3.26 -4.46
N GLU A 35 8.74 2.78 -5.29
CA GLU A 35 7.45 3.42 -5.54
C GLU A 35 6.30 2.42 -5.49
N LEU A 36 5.21 2.80 -4.83
CA LEU A 36 3.96 2.05 -4.80
C LEU A 36 2.77 2.99 -4.97
N TRP A 37 2.15 2.95 -6.14
CA TRP A 37 1.01 3.80 -6.48
C TRP A 37 -0.29 3.03 -6.28
N LEU A 38 -1.16 3.54 -5.40
CA LEU A 38 -2.44 2.91 -5.07
C LEU A 38 -3.63 3.89 -5.11
N ASP A 39 -3.39 5.16 -5.42
CA ASP A 39 -4.47 6.16 -5.44
C ASP A 39 -5.52 5.87 -6.52
N GLY A 40 -6.72 6.42 -6.37
CA GLY A 40 -7.83 6.15 -7.30
C GLY A 40 -8.40 4.73 -7.18
N ASN A 41 -8.03 3.97 -6.14
CA ASN A 41 -8.68 2.72 -5.78
C ASN A 41 -9.76 2.91 -4.70
N ASN A 42 -10.62 1.91 -4.54
CA ASN A 42 -11.64 1.86 -3.49
C ASN A 42 -11.19 0.97 -2.31
N ALA A 43 -9.91 1.12 -1.93
CA ALA A 43 -9.23 0.22 -1.00
C ALA A 43 -9.61 0.50 0.44
N LEU A 44 -9.81 -0.55 1.26
CA LEU A 44 -10.03 -0.41 2.69
C LEU A 44 -8.73 -0.02 3.40
N CYS A 45 -8.81 0.83 4.42
CA CYS A 45 -7.62 1.31 5.13
C CYS A 45 -6.95 0.25 6.03
N TYR A 46 -7.74 -0.54 6.78
CA TYR A 46 -7.20 -1.53 7.74
C TYR A 46 -6.21 -2.55 7.14
N PRO A 47 -6.42 -3.08 5.92
CA PRO A 47 -5.44 -3.92 5.24
C PRO A 47 -4.05 -3.31 5.05
N PHE A 48 -3.85 -2.01 5.26
CA PHE A 48 -2.54 -1.36 5.18
C PHE A 48 -1.84 -1.19 6.54
N CYS A 49 -2.49 -1.54 7.65
CA CYS A 49 -1.91 -1.35 9.00
C CYS A 49 -0.61 -2.11 9.22
N TRP A 50 -0.37 -3.20 8.50
CA TRP A 50 0.90 -3.92 8.55
C TRP A 50 2.11 -3.08 8.09
N SER A 51 1.88 -2.06 7.25
CA SER A 51 2.94 -1.19 6.75
C SER A 51 3.43 -0.21 7.81
N VAL A 52 2.64 0.04 8.87
CA VAL A 52 2.96 0.98 9.96
C VAL A 52 4.28 0.67 10.64
N VAL A 53 4.56 -0.62 10.83
CA VAL A 53 5.77 -1.12 11.52
C VAL A 53 6.96 -1.35 10.58
N LYS A 54 6.86 -0.93 9.32
CA LYS A 54 7.95 -1.08 8.34
C LYS A 54 8.81 0.17 8.30
N GLU A 55 10.11 -0.03 8.45
CA GLU A 55 11.12 1.04 8.29
C GLU A 55 11.14 1.55 6.86
N HIS A 56 11.11 0.63 5.88
CA HIS A 56 11.05 0.98 4.48
C HIS A 56 9.63 1.35 4.05
N ARG A 57 9.50 2.53 3.43
CA ARG A 57 8.25 3.11 2.92
C ARG A 57 8.43 3.51 1.46
N PRO A 58 7.82 2.77 0.50
CA PRO A 58 7.81 3.19 -0.90
C PRO A 58 7.13 4.55 -1.05
N LEU A 59 7.61 5.36 -1.99
CA LEU A 59 6.97 6.63 -2.35
C LEU A 59 5.52 6.40 -2.79
N PHE A 60 4.69 7.43 -2.59
CA PHE A 60 3.26 7.49 -2.97
C PHE A 60 2.30 6.58 -2.21
N LEU A 61 2.78 5.58 -1.46
CA LEU A 61 1.96 4.74 -0.60
C LEU A 61 1.20 5.58 0.43
N ASP A 62 1.93 6.37 1.21
CA ASP A 62 1.37 7.08 2.36
C ASP A 62 0.38 8.18 1.95
N SER A 63 0.59 8.77 0.77
CA SER A 63 -0.35 9.74 0.17
C SER A 63 -1.55 9.09 -0.52
N SER A 64 -1.56 7.77 -0.72
CA SER A 64 -2.67 7.08 -1.37
C SER A 64 -3.92 7.14 -0.50
N LYS A 65 -5.07 7.34 -1.14
CA LYS A 65 -6.35 7.36 -0.43
C LYS A 65 -6.88 5.95 -0.19
N CYS A 66 -7.43 5.75 1.00
CA CYS A 66 -8.17 4.55 1.39
C CYS A 66 -9.53 4.96 1.98
N ARG A 67 -10.41 3.98 2.17
CA ARG A 67 -11.74 4.19 2.74
C ARG A 67 -11.93 3.52 4.08
N THR A 68 -12.57 4.28 4.97
CA THR A 68 -13.32 3.77 6.12
C THR A 68 -14.81 4.03 5.84
N SER A 69 -15.42 5.01 6.52
CA SER A 69 -16.70 5.63 6.14
C SER A 69 -16.51 6.79 5.15
N LYS A 70 -15.30 7.35 5.07
CA LYS A 70 -14.89 8.42 4.15
C LYS A 70 -13.56 8.07 3.49
N SER A 71 -13.23 8.78 2.42
CA SER A 71 -11.89 8.75 1.83
C SER A 71 -10.93 9.54 2.73
N ILE A 72 -9.81 8.93 3.09
CA ILE A 72 -8.73 9.51 3.91
C ILE A 72 -7.38 9.05 3.35
N ARG A 73 -6.30 9.79 3.57
CA ARG A 73 -4.95 9.32 3.22
C ARG A 73 -4.48 8.24 4.19
N LEU A 74 -3.57 7.37 3.71
CA LEU A 74 -3.05 6.29 4.53
C LEU A 74 -2.22 6.77 5.72
N ASP A 75 -1.37 7.79 5.53
CA ASP A 75 -0.59 8.41 6.61
C ASP A 75 -1.46 8.97 7.74
N GLU A 76 -2.54 9.66 7.39
CA GLU A 76 -3.53 10.16 8.34
C GLU A 76 -4.23 9.02 9.10
N PHE A 77 -4.47 7.90 8.42
CA PHE A 77 -5.13 6.73 9.01
C PHE A 77 -4.23 5.91 9.95
N TYR A 78 -2.90 5.92 9.79
CA TYR A 78 -2.01 5.01 10.52
C TYR A 78 -2.10 5.12 12.05
N SER A 79 -2.50 6.26 12.59
CA SER A 79 -2.76 6.43 14.03
C SER A 79 -3.84 5.48 14.60
N HIS A 80 -4.70 4.94 13.73
CA HIS A 80 -5.77 4.00 14.05
C HIS A 80 -5.37 2.51 13.98
N CYS A 81 -4.13 2.20 13.59
CA CYS A 81 -3.63 0.84 13.42
C CYS A 81 -3.12 0.17 14.71
N LYS A 82 -3.67 0.57 15.86
CA LYS A 82 -3.28 0.07 17.20
C LYS A 82 -3.88 -1.29 17.50
#